data_AF-A0A947J5B2-F1
#
_entry.id   AF-A0A947J5B2-F1
#
_cell.length_a   1.000
_cell.length_b   1.000
_cell.length_c   1.000
_cell.angle_alpha   90.00
_cell.angle_beta   90.00
_cell.angle_gamma   90.00
#
_symmetry.space_group_name_H-M   'P 1'
#
loop_
_entity.id
_entity.type
_entity.pdbx_description
1 polymer ?
#
loop_
_entity_poly.entity_id
_entity_poly.type
_entity_poly.pdbx_seq_one_letter_code
_entity_poly.pdbx_strand_id
1 'polypeptide(L)'
;MASQKHMACRQCGDCCEPILLRATKREIRADRSLEGDDFILRHWRRIAKEEAFRRRPILRGNHYRGRCYYVCDCFDRVTRRCGAHEERPPICRAFPNNLRVEGRPLRLRSFPDCGYNGTRV
;
A
#
# COMPACT_ATOMS: atom_id res chain seq x y z
N MET A 1 22.44 -15.27 19.26
CA MET A 1 21.21 -14.63 19.73
C MET A 1 20.69 -13.74 18.60
N ALA A 2 19.68 -14.19 17.86
CA ALA A 2 19.15 -13.42 16.72
C ALA A 2 18.21 -12.32 17.24
N SER A 3 18.64 -11.07 17.12
CA SER A 3 17.85 -9.89 17.46
C SER A 3 16.53 -9.90 16.68
N GLN A 4 15.41 -10.10 17.38
CA GLN A 4 14.08 -9.77 16.86
C GLN A 4 14.04 -8.25 16.65
N LYS A 5 14.43 -7.79 15.45
CA LYS A 5 14.16 -6.42 15.02
C LYS A 5 12.64 -6.25 14.97
N HIS A 6 12.09 -5.46 15.89
CA HIS A 6 10.68 -5.06 15.87
C HIS A 6 10.34 -4.46 14.49
N MET A 7 9.51 -5.17 13.74
CA MET A 7 9.02 -4.80 12.41
C MET A 7 7.83 -3.86 12.56
N ALA A 8 8.11 -2.59 12.86
CA ALA A 8 7.12 -1.56 13.15
C ALA A 8 7.02 -0.53 12.01
N CYS A 9 5.88 0.15 11.92
CA CYS A 9 5.69 1.30 11.03
C CYS A 9 6.73 2.39 11.35
N ARG A 10 7.46 2.86 10.33
CA ARG A 10 8.40 3.99 10.43
C ARG A 10 7.84 5.31 9.90
N GLN A 11 6.53 5.36 9.66
CA GLN A 11 5.87 6.48 8.98
C GLN A 11 6.56 6.89 7.67
N CYS A 12 7.20 5.94 6.99
CA CYS A 12 7.90 6.20 5.73
C CYS A 12 6.95 6.61 4.60
N GLY A 13 5.66 6.27 4.66
CA GLY A 13 4.70 6.61 3.60
C GLY A 13 4.64 5.65 2.42
N ASP A 14 5.46 4.59 2.42
CA ASP A 14 5.52 3.62 1.32
C ASP A 14 4.22 2.80 1.16
N CYS A 15 3.40 2.74 2.20
CA CYS A 15 2.05 2.15 2.14
C CYS A 15 1.02 3.08 1.46
N CYS A 16 1.34 4.34 1.22
CA CYS A 16 0.41 5.36 0.72
C CYS A 16 0.61 5.75 -0.75
N GLU A 17 1.78 5.48 -1.35
CA GLU A 17 2.10 5.94 -2.70
C GLU A 17 3.22 5.13 -3.38
N PRO A 18 2.98 4.53 -4.57
CA PRO A 18 1.70 4.06 -5.11
C PRO A 18 1.21 2.79 -4.39
N ILE A 19 -0.10 2.75 -4.15
CA ILE A 19 -0.82 1.61 -3.57
C ILE A 19 -1.32 0.72 -4.70
N LEU A 20 -1.13 -0.59 -4.55
CA LEU A 20 -1.54 -1.59 -5.53
C LEU A 20 -2.79 -2.32 -5.04
N LEU A 21 -3.82 -2.41 -5.88
CA LEU A 21 -4.95 -3.32 -5.69
C LEU A 21 -5.27 -4.10 -6.97
N ARG A 22 -5.93 -5.23 -6.80
CA ARG A 22 -6.54 -6.02 -7.90
C ARG A 22 -8.00 -5.64 -8.17
N ALA A 23 -8.47 -4.54 -7.57
CA ALA A 23 -9.85 -4.09 -7.65
C ALA A 23 -9.93 -2.59 -8.01
N THR A 24 -10.95 -2.27 -8.78
CA THR A 24 -11.42 -0.93 -9.07
C THR A 24 -12.31 -0.41 -7.94
N LYS A 25 -12.43 0.91 -7.79
CA LYS A 25 -13.45 1.49 -6.90
C LYS A 25 -14.87 1.04 -7.22
N ARG A 26 -15.18 0.70 -8.47
CA ARG A 26 -16.50 0.20 -8.86
C ARG A 26 -16.74 -1.19 -8.28
N GLU A 27 -15.77 -2.09 -8.42
CA GLU A 27 -15.84 -3.44 -7.83
C GLU A 27 -15.90 -3.36 -6.30
N ILE A 28 -15.09 -2.51 -5.69
CA ILE A 28 -15.12 -2.27 -4.24
C ILE A 28 -16.51 -1.79 -3.77
N ARG A 29 -17.14 -0.87 -4.51
CA ARG A 29 -18.51 -0.41 -4.19
C ARG A 29 -19.56 -1.50 -4.31
N ALA A 30 -19.38 -2.43 -5.24
CA ALA A 30 -20.33 -3.51 -5.50
C ALA A 30 -20.19 -4.64 -4.48
N ASP A 31 -18.95 -4.97 -4.09
CA ASP A 31 -18.64 -6.09 -3.20
C ASP A 31 -18.74 -5.72 -1.71
N ARG A 32 -18.23 -4.54 -1.32
CA ARG A 32 -18.24 -4.04 0.08
C ARG A 32 -17.69 -5.04 1.11
N SER A 33 -16.74 -5.88 0.70
CA SER A 33 -16.23 -7.00 1.49
C SER A 33 -15.01 -6.67 2.34
N LEU A 34 -14.29 -5.56 2.08
CA LEU A 34 -13.06 -5.25 2.80
C LEU A 34 -13.31 -4.32 3.97
N GLU A 35 -12.71 -4.67 5.10
CA GLU A 35 -12.65 -3.79 6.26
C GLU A 35 -11.76 -2.56 5.94
N GLY A 36 -12.41 -1.42 5.70
CA GLY A 36 -11.78 -0.19 5.22
C GLY A 36 -12.21 0.26 3.82
N ASP A 37 -13.19 -0.41 3.19
CA ASP A 37 -13.71 -0.01 1.87
C ASP A 37 -14.14 1.46 1.81
N ASP A 38 -14.81 1.94 2.85
CA ASP A 38 -15.18 3.35 2.97
C ASP A 38 -13.97 4.29 2.93
N PHE A 39 -12.86 3.89 3.56
CA PHE A 39 -11.64 4.67 3.54
C PHE A 39 -11.01 4.66 2.15
N ILE A 40 -10.96 3.50 1.48
CA ILE A 40 -10.44 3.39 0.10
C ILE A 40 -11.30 4.26 -0.84
N LEU A 41 -12.62 4.16 -0.74
CA LEU A 41 -13.56 4.87 -1.61
C LEU A 41 -13.48 6.38 -1.41
N ARG A 42 -13.24 6.86 -0.19
CA ARG A 42 -13.05 8.28 0.12
C ARG A 42 -11.66 8.78 -0.23
N HIS A 43 -10.61 8.13 0.29
CA HIS A 43 -9.26 8.70 0.37
C HIS A 43 -8.30 8.23 -0.72
N TRP A 44 -8.56 7.10 -1.38
CA TRP A 44 -7.62 6.58 -2.37
C TRP A 44 -7.95 7.07 -3.76
N ARG A 45 -7.09 7.86 -4.39
CA ARG A 45 -7.30 8.37 -5.76
C ARG A 45 -6.60 7.47 -6.77
N ARG A 46 -7.32 7.05 -7.80
CA ARG A 46 -6.75 6.21 -8.87
C ARG A 46 -5.75 7.04 -9.67
N ILE A 47 -4.60 6.45 -10.00
CA ILE A 47 -3.59 7.04 -10.88
C ILE A 47 -3.33 6.14 -12.08
N ALA A 48 -2.81 6.73 -13.16
CA ALA A 48 -2.36 6.00 -14.34
C ALA A 48 -1.18 5.07 -13.99
N LYS A 49 -1.05 3.96 -14.72
CA LYS A 49 0.06 3.01 -14.52
C LYS A 49 1.41 3.67 -14.79
N GLU A 50 1.47 4.55 -15.79
CA GLU A 50 2.66 5.33 -16.13
C GLU A 50 3.09 6.21 -14.96
N GLU A 51 2.13 6.86 -14.30
CA GLU A 51 2.41 7.67 -13.11
C GLU A 51 2.88 6.82 -11.94
N ALA A 52 2.24 5.67 -11.71
CA ALA A 52 2.69 4.74 -10.69
C ALA A 52 4.12 4.25 -10.96
N PHE A 53 4.48 4.02 -12.23
CA PHE A 53 5.83 3.61 -12.61
C PHE A 53 6.84 4.75 -12.50
N ARG A 54 6.46 6.00 -12.79
CA ARG A 54 7.34 7.16 -12.55
C ARG A 54 7.63 7.32 -11.05
N ARG A 55 6.58 7.23 -10.21
CA ARG A 55 6.70 7.33 -8.75
C ARG A 55 7.43 6.12 -8.15
N ARG A 56 7.25 4.94 -8.72
CA ARG A 56 7.83 3.69 -8.24
C ARG A 56 8.19 2.74 -9.40
N PRO A 57 9.40 2.89 -10.00
CA PRO A 57 9.81 2.14 -11.19
C PRO A 57 9.73 0.61 -11.06
N ILE A 58 9.98 0.06 -9.87
CA ILE A 58 9.91 -1.39 -9.63
C ILE A 58 8.50 -1.99 -9.84
N LEU A 59 7.45 -1.18 -9.84
CA LEU A 59 6.10 -1.65 -10.16
C LEU A 59 5.97 -2.09 -11.61
N ARG A 60 6.83 -1.59 -12.52
CA ARG A 60 6.80 -1.92 -13.95
C ARG A 60 7.02 -3.42 -14.19
N GLY A 61 8.01 -4.02 -13.54
CA GLY A 61 8.34 -5.44 -13.70
C GLY A 61 7.31 -6.40 -13.11
N ASN A 62 6.39 -5.91 -12.28
CA ASN A 62 5.35 -6.72 -11.66
C ASN A 62 3.95 -6.43 -12.23
N HIS A 63 3.82 -5.51 -13.19
CA HIS A 63 2.50 -5.15 -13.73
C HIS A 63 1.90 -6.26 -14.59
N TYR A 64 0.59 -6.47 -14.46
CA TYR A 64 -0.21 -7.32 -15.34
C TYR A 64 -1.66 -6.81 -15.38
N ARG A 65 -2.45 -7.30 -16.34
CA ARG A 65 -3.84 -6.88 -16.58
C ARG A 65 -4.69 -7.07 -15.31
N GLY A 66 -5.48 -6.06 -14.95
CA GLY A 66 -6.33 -6.06 -13.75
C GLY A 66 -5.73 -5.35 -12.53
N ARG A 67 -4.42 -5.04 -12.54
CA ARG A 67 -3.82 -4.22 -11.48
C ARG A 67 -4.22 -2.76 -11.60
N CYS A 68 -4.66 -2.20 -10.46
CA CYS A 68 -5.02 -0.81 -10.29
C CYS A 68 -4.04 -0.14 -9.32
N TYR A 69 -3.72 1.12 -9.61
CA TYR A 69 -2.79 1.92 -8.81
C TYR A 69 -3.52 3.11 -8.20
N TYR A 70 -3.24 3.36 -6.93
CA TYR A 70 -3.86 4.42 -6.16
C TYR A 70 -2.82 5.22 -5.38
N VAL A 71 -3.23 6.39 -4.91
CA VAL A 71 -2.51 7.17 -3.89
C VAL A 71 -3.49 7.58 -2.81
N CYS A 72 -3.03 7.63 -1.57
CA CYS A 72 -3.83 8.13 -0.45
C CYS A 72 -3.78 9.65 -0.41
N ASP A 73 -4.92 10.33 -0.25
CA ASP A 73 -4.95 11.78 -0.05
C ASP A 73 -4.63 12.22 1.39
N CYS A 74 -4.71 11.32 2.37
CA CYS A 74 -4.19 11.56 3.72
C CYS A 74 -2.66 11.53 3.79
N PHE A 75 -1.96 11.27 2.67
CA PHE A 75 -0.51 11.23 2.64
C PHE A 75 0.07 12.57 2.19
N ASP A 76 0.84 13.19 3.08
CA ASP A 76 1.60 14.39 2.76
C ASP A 76 2.91 14.00 2.06
N ARG A 77 3.03 14.37 0.79
CA ARG A 77 4.19 14.05 -0.04
C ARG A 77 5.42 14.89 0.28
N VAL A 78 5.25 16.06 0.89
CA VAL A 78 6.34 16.95 1.29
C VAL A 78 6.97 16.43 2.58
N THR A 79 6.15 16.19 3.61
CA THR A 79 6.66 15.71 4.90
C THR A 79 6.85 14.19 4.95
N ARG A 80 6.35 13.46 3.94
CA ARG A 80 6.30 11.99 3.88
C ARG A 80 5.50 11.36 5.03
N ARG A 81 4.60 12.12 5.68
CA ARG A 81 3.81 11.63 6.81
C ARG A 81 2.39 11.23 6.40
N CYS A 82 1.89 10.16 7.02
CA CYS A 82 0.49 9.77 6.91
C CYS A 82 -0.34 10.52 7.95
N GLY A 83 -1.25 11.38 7.50
CA GLY A 83 -2.18 12.12 8.36
C GLY A 83 -3.24 11.23 9.02
N ALA A 84 -3.52 10.06 8.43
CA ALA A 84 -4.43 9.07 9.01
C ALA A 84 -3.70 7.99 9.83
N HIS A 85 -2.48 8.25 10.32
CA HIS A 85 -1.65 7.20 10.93
C HIS A 85 -2.28 6.58 12.19
N GLU A 86 -2.91 7.39 13.05
CA GLU A 86 -3.55 6.92 14.28
C GLU A 86 -4.90 6.23 13.99
N GLU A 87 -5.68 6.82 13.09
CA GLU A 87 -7.00 6.35 12.68
C GLU A 87 -6.97 5.36 11.52
N ARG A 88 -5.78 4.86 11.17
CA ARG A 88 -5.56 4.04 9.97
C ARG A 88 -6.53 2.85 9.96
N PRO A 89 -7.27 2.62 8.86
CA PRO A 89 -8.22 1.51 8.81
C PRO A 89 -7.48 0.17 8.80
N PRO A 90 -8.19 -0.94 9.05
CA PRO A 90 -7.62 -2.30 9.06
C PRO A 90 -6.83 -2.63 7.78
N ILE A 91 -7.31 -2.24 6.59
CA ILE A 91 -6.53 -2.39 5.36
C ILE A 91 -5.17 -1.68 5.41
N CYS A 92 -5.06 -0.50 6.03
CA CYS A 92 -3.78 0.20 6.18
C CYS A 92 -2.91 -0.43 7.28
N ARG A 93 -3.50 -0.88 8.39
CA ARG A 93 -2.79 -1.59 9.49
C ARG A 93 -2.21 -2.92 9.04
N ALA A 94 -2.91 -3.57 8.12
CA ALA A 94 -2.50 -4.83 7.56
C ALA A 94 -1.31 -4.67 6.59
N PHE A 95 -0.79 -3.48 6.29
CA PHE A 95 0.43 -3.36 5.50
C PHE A 95 1.63 -4.04 6.18
N PRO A 96 2.46 -4.82 5.45
CA PRO A 96 2.38 -5.10 4.01
C PRO A 96 1.51 -6.31 3.62
N ASN A 97 0.89 -6.98 4.59
CA ASN A 97 0.02 -8.14 4.38
C ASN A 97 -1.24 -7.85 3.56
N ASN A 98 -1.84 -6.66 3.64
CA ASN A 98 -2.98 -6.29 2.80
C ASN A 98 -2.66 -6.26 1.30
N LEU A 99 -1.38 -6.14 0.94
CA LEU A 99 -0.92 -6.27 -0.44
C LEU A 99 -0.84 -7.75 -0.86
N ARG A 100 -1.02 -8.72 0.06
CA ARG A 100 -1.07 -10.18 -0.19
C ARG A 100 -2.40 -10.67 -0.77
N VAL A 101 -3.23 -9.80 -1.35
CA VAL A 101 -4.32 -10.21 -2.27
C VAL A 101 -3.81 -11.00 -3.50
N GLU A 102 -2.52 -11.38 -3.50
CA GLU A 102 -1.77 -12.00 -4.56
C GLU A 102 -1.25 -13.42 -4.28
N GLY A 103 -1.48 -13.98 -3.09
CA GLY A 103 -1.02 -15.34 -2.77
C GLY A 103 0.51 -15.51 -2.81
N ARG A 104 1.30 -14.42 -2.68
CA ARG A 104 2.76 -14.43 -2.62
C ARG A 104 3.27 -13.44 -1.56
N PRO A 105 4.39 -13.73 -0.85
CA PRO A 105 4.96 -12.80 0.12
C PRO A 105 5.48 -11.55 -0.59
N LEU A 106 5.09 -10.36 -0.11
CA LEU A 106 5.68 -9.13 -0.62
C LEU A 106 7.14 -9.03 -0.20
N ARG A 107 8.03 -9.15 -1.18
CA ARG A 107 9.40 -8.72 -1.02
C ARG A 107 9.43 -7.19 -1.11
N LEU A 108 9.23 -6.49 0.01
CA LEU A 108 9.43 -5.03 0.13
C LEU A 108 10.89 -4.58 -0.10
N ARG A 109 11.76 -5.43 -0.66
CA ARG A 109 13.20 -5.20 -0.92
C ARG A 109 13.52 -3.91 -1.69
N SER A 110 12.52 -3.26 -2.27
CA SER A 110 12.63 -1.98 -2.97
C SER A 110 12.55 -0.75 -2.06
N PHE A 111 12.32 -0.92 -0.76
CA PHE A 111 12.06 0.17 0.17
C PHE A 111 12.99 0.10 1.37
N PRO A 112 14.32 0.28 1.21
CA PRO A 112 15.32 0.03 2.26
C PRO A 112 14.95 0.65 3.62
N ASP A 113 14.26 1.78 3.61
CA ASP A 113 13.89 2.52 4.81
C ASP A 113 12.56 2.09 5.45
N CYS A 114 11.75 1.27 4.77
CA CYS A 114 10.49 0.77 5.31
C CYS A 114 10.74 -0.16 6.50
N GLY A 115 10.08 0.13 7.64
CA GLY A 115 10.21 -0.68 8.86
C GLY A 115 9.65 -2.10 8.76
N TYR A 116 8.89 -2.39 7.69
CA TYR A 116 8.40 -3.72 7.34
C TYR A 116 9.33 -4.47 6.36
N ASN A 117 10.53 -3.94 6.11
CA ASN A 117 11.53 -4.67 5.34
C ASN A 117 11.99 -5.94 6.04
N GLY A 118 12.12 -7.02 5.26
CA GLY A 118 12.55 -8.29 5.79
C GLY A 118 11.47 -9.03 6.58
N THR A 119 10.25 -8.49 6.64
CA THR A 119 9.09 -9.22 7.16
C THR A 119 8.87 -10.48 6.32
N ARG A 120 9.30 -11.63 6.87
CA ARG A 120 8.83 -12.96 6.48
C ARG A 120 7.44 -13.11 7.08
N VAL A 121 6.47 -12.51 6.43
CA VAL A 121 5.07 -12.91 6.56
C VAL A 121 4.82 -14.14 5.73
#